data_AF-A0A537HAG3-F1
#
_entry.id   AF-A0A537HAG3-F1
#
_cell.length_a   1.000
_cell.length_b   1.000
_cell.length_c   1.000
_cell.angle_alpha   90.00
_cell.angle_beta   90.00
_cell.angle_gamma   90.00
#
_symmetry.space_group_name_H-M   'P 1'
#
loop_
_entity.id
_entity.type
_entity.pdbx_description
1 polymer ?
#
loop_
_entity_poly.entity_id
_entity_poly.type
_entity_poly.pdbx_seq_one_letter_code
_entity_poly.pdbx_strand_id
1 'polypeptide(L)'
;DSLSAPFTLAFTSLAWRNAWKYEARSYRHWFWDSGVIVANLLATSNSAGIATEAILGFVDSEIDELLGLEAKKEATVALAVVGTDPHPKALRLHQPIPSLAIESNPLSSEEVDYPIIWETNEASQLRSKSETEAWVKSLRLSKGTIPTTSPAFPLRAWEEDLSPPLDEVILIRGSARKFAREPISFDRLSTILQTSATKIPLDFLPDNETLIDFYLIANDVQGLPPGSYFYNVNTNSVEQLKVLKNRSMSGYLCLGQQLFSDASVVFFLMTNLNSVLKSLGNRGYRAAQFEAGVRAGKIYLSSYAVGIGASGSTFFDDAVTEFFTPHAIAKSPMIAVGVGVPAYKARSGKVLPQMTTMS
;
A
#
# COMPACT_ATOMS: atom_id res chain seq x y z
N ASP A 1 -9.62 18.01 -26.48
CA ASP A 1 -9.98 17.18 -25.32
C ASP A 1 -8.99 16.06 -25.10
N SER A 2 -8.08 16.25 -24.15
CA SER A 2 -7.12 15.23 -23.69
C SER A 2 -7.76 14.19 -22.76
N LEU A 3 -9.07 14.32 -22.46
CA LEU A 3 -9.82 13.46 -21.54
C LEU A 3 -10.08 12.05 -22.07
N SER A 4 -9.80 11.77 -23.35
CA SER A 4 -10.03 10.47 -23.99
C SER A 4 -8.75 9.74 -24.42
N ALA A 5 -7.57 10.24 -24.06
CA ALA A 5 -6.31 9.57 -24.38
C ALA A 5 -5.90 8.70 -23.18
N PRO A 6 -5.92 7.36 -23.30
CA PRO A 6 -5.38 6.52 -22.26
C PRO A 6 -3.86 6.77 -22.19
N PHE A 7 -3.36 7.03 -20.99
CA PHE A 7 -1.91 7.07 -20.75
C PHE A 7 -1.56 6.06 -19.67
N THR A 8 -0.36 5.50 -19.78
CA THR A 8 0.18 4.57 -18.80
C THR A 8 1.29 5.26 -18.02
N LEU A 9 1.16 5.28 -16.70
CA LEU A 9 2.23 5.67 -15.80
C LEU A 9 3.02 4.41 -15.42
N ALA A 10 4.34 4.46 -15.56
CA ALA A 10 5.23 3.42 -15.04
C ALA A 10 5.83 3.87 -13.72
N PHE A 11 5.76 3.01 -12.71
CA PHE A 11 6.41 3.20 -11.42
C PHE A 11 7.63 2.32 -11.38
N THR A 12 8.80 2.95 -11.28
CA THR A 12 10.09 2.27 -11.21
C THR A 12 10.72 2.50 -9.84
N SER A 13 11.62 1.60 -9.45
CA SER A 13 12.40 1.75 -8.23
C SER A 13 13.89 1.71 -8.54
N LEU A 14 14.56 2.85 -8.32
CA LEU A 14 16.01 2.94 -8.26
C LEU A 14 16.48 2.30 -6.95
N ALA A 15 17.05 1.10 -7.03
CA ALA A 15 17.35 0.25 -5.89
C ALA A 15 18.10 0.99 -4.79
N TRP A 16 19.15 1.73 -5.17
CA TRP A 16 20.02 2.43 -4.24
C TRP A 16 19.31 3.50 -3.39
N ARG A 17 18.25 4.15 -3.90
CA ARG A 17 17.52 5.22 -3.18
C ARG A 17 16.93 4.76 -1.85
N ASN A 18 16.60 3.48 -1.74
CA ASN A 18 16.13 2.86 -0.51
C ASN A 18 17.20 1.95 0.12
N ALA A 19 18.01 1.25 -0.67
CA ALA A 19 18.99 0.29 -0.17
C ALA A 19 20.10 0.94 0.68
N TRP A 20 20.49 2.20 0.42
CA TRP A 20 21.51 2.87 1.24
C TRP A 20 21.14 2.95 2.73
N LYS A 21 19.84 2.96 3.05
CA LYS A 21 19.31 3.05 4.41
C LYS A 21 18.75 1.73 4.92
N TYR A 22 18.07 0.98 4.05
CA TYR A 22 17.29 -0.21 4.42
C TYR A 22 17.95 -1.51 3.98
N GLU A 23 19.12 -1.45 3.35
CA GLU A 23 19.88 -2.62 2.90
C GLU A 23 19.00 -3.56 2.05
N ALA A 24 19.13 -4.87 2.23
CA ALA A 24 18.29 -5.88 1.57
C ALA A 24 16.78 -5.74 1.84
N ARG A 25 16.36 -5.12 2.96
CA ARG A 25 14.93 -4.88 3.23
C ARG A 25 14.30 -3.88 2.27
N SER A 26 15.11 -3.08 1.57
CA SER A 26 14.64 -2.08 0.60
C SER A 26 13.72 -2.66 -0.48
N TYR A 27 13.85 -3.95 -0.82
CA TYR A 27 12.97 -4.58 -1.79
C TYR A 27 11.48 -4.54 -1.37
N ARG A 28 11.17 -4.56 -0.07
CA ARG A 28 9.78 -4.33 0.41
C ARG A 28 9.33 -2.89 0.16
N HIS A 29 10.22 -1.93 0.38
CA HIS A 29 9.95 -0.50 0.22
C HIS A 29 9.62 -0.11 -1.22
N TRP A 30 10.17 -0.82 -2.21
CA TRP A 30 9.84 -0.59 -3.62
C TRP A 30 8.32 -0.64 -3.85
N PHE A 31 7.67 -1.65 -3.25
CA PHE A 31 6.24 -1.89 -3.39
C PHE A 31 5.41 -1.05 -2.42
N TRP A 32 5.91 -0.80 -1.21
CA TRP A 32 5.21 0.06 -0.25
C TRP A 32 5.10 1.49 -0.77
N ASP A 33 6.22 2.08 -1.20
CA ASP A 33 6.26 3.46 -1.66
C ASP A 33 5.44 3.62 -2.94
N SER A 34 5.62 2.72 -3.91
CA SER A 34 4.83 2.70 -5.15
C SER A 34 3.34 2.51 -4.87
N GLY A 35 2.97 1.61 -3.96
CA GLY A 35 1.59 1.41 -3.55
C GLY A 35 0.95 2.66 -2.94
N VAL A 36 1.68 3.37 -2.07
CA VAL A 36 1.20 4.65 -1.50
C VAL A 36 1.02 5.72 -2.58
N ILE A 37 1.93 5.80 -3.57
CA ILE A 37 1.79 6.71 -4.71
C ILE A 37 0.55 6.34 -5.53
N VAL A 38 0.36 5.05 -5.83
CA VAL A 38 -0.78 4.54 -6.59
C VAL A 38 -2.10 4.78 -5.84
N ALA A 39 -2.12 4.72 -4.51
CA ALA A 39 -3.31 5.12 -3.74
C ALA A 39 -3.73 6.57 -4.00
N ASN A 40 -2.78 7.51 -4.10
CA ASN A 40 -3.08 8.91 -4.48
C ASN A 40 -3.57 9.00 -5.93
N LEU A 41 -2.94 8.27 -6.86
CA LEU A 41 -3.38 8.24 -8.26
C LEU A 41 -4.82 7.73 -8.39
N LEU A 42 -5.16 6.64 -7.71
CA LEU A 42 -6.49 6.05 -7.71
C LEU A 42 -7.51 7.02 -7.11
N ALA A 43 -7.20 7.66 -5.98
CA ALA A 43 -8.07 8.66 -5.37
C ALA A 43 -8.30 9.86 -6.31
N THR A 44 -7.23 10.37 -6.92
CA THR A 44 -7.26 11.53 -7.83
C THR A 44 -8.06 11.21 -9.10
N SER A 45 -7.80 10.04 -9.70
CA SER A 45 -8.51 9.59 -10.91
C SER A 45 -10.01 9.39 -10.62
N ASN A 46 -10.33 8.74 -9.50
CA ASN A 46 -11.72 8.53 -9.09
C ASN A 46 -12.45 9.86 -8.83
N SER A 47 -11.78 10.83 -8.18
CA SER A 47 -12.34 12.18 -7.97
C SER A 47 -12.58 12.94 -9.28
N ALA A 48 -11.85 12.61 -10.34
CA ALA A 48 -12.03 13.17 -11.68
C ALA A 48 -12.99 12.35 -12.57
N GLY A 49 -13.56 11.25 -12.07
CA GLY A 49 -14.39 10.34 -12.87
C GLY A 49 -13.61 9.55 -13.93
N ILE A 50 -12.29 9.45 -13.78
CA ILE A 50 -11.40 8.75 -14.71
C ILE A 50 -11.12 7.35 -14.19
N ALA A 51 -11.45 6.33 -15.00
CA ALA A 51 -11.13 4.95 -14.68
C ALA A 51 -9.60 4.73 -14.72
N THR A 52 -9.06 4.12 -13.66
CA THR A 52 -7.64 3.80 -13.55
C THR A 52 -7.47 2.40 -12.98
N GLU A 53 -6.60 1.61 -13.58
CA GLU A 53 -6.25 0.26 -13.16
C GLU A 53 -4.73 0.13 -13.00
N ALA A 54 -4.29 -0.47 -11.90
CA ALA A 54 -2.89 -0.79 -11.67
C ALA A 54 -2.57 -2.20 -12.20
N ILE A 55 -1.47 -2.32 -12.94
CA ILE A 55 -1.07 -3.55 -13.63
C ILE A 55 0.20 -4.07 -12.99
N LEU A 56 0.15 -5.31 -12.49
CA LEU A 56 1.32 -6.02 -11.97
C LEU A 56 1.72 -7.19 -12.87
N GLY A 57 0.82 -7.65 -13.75
CA GLY A 57 1.11 -8.63 -14.80
C GLY A 57 1.68 -7.96 -16.05
N PHE A 58 3.01 -7.94 -16.17
CA PHE A 58 3.70 -7.47 -17.37
C PHE A 58 5.01 -8.23 -17.53
N VAL A 59 5.52 -8.29 -18.77
CA VAL A 59 6.84 -8.86 -19.07
C VAL A 59 7.90 -7.86 -18.64
N ASP A 60 8.60 -8.14 -17.54
CA ASP A 60 9.50 -7.17 -16.89
C ASP A 60 10.55 -6.62 -17.87
N SER A 61 11.22 -7.51 -18.63
CA SER A 61 12.28 -7.09 -19.56
C SER A 61 11.78 -6.20 -20.68
N GLU A 62 10.56 -6.41 -21.20
CA GLU A 62 10.00 -5.57 -22.28
C GLU A 62 9.72 -4.15 -21.78
N ILE A 63 9.24 -4.02 -20.54
CA ILE A 63 8.95 -2.70 -19.95
C ILE A 63 10.24 -1.99 -19.53
N ASP A 64 11.17 -2.72 -18.89
CA ASP A 64 12.46 -2.15 -18.48
C ASP A 64 13.27 -1.67 -19.70
N GLU A 65 13.28 -2.43 -20.81
CA GLU A 65 13.92 -2.02 -22.08
C GLU A 65 13.21 -0.81 -22.72
N LEU A 66 11.87 -0.81 -22.72
CA LEU A 66 11.06 0.30 -23.23
C LEU A 66 11.37 1.61 -22.51
N LEU A 67 11.59 1.55 -21.20
CA LEU A 67 11.89 2.71 -20.35
C LEU A 67 13.38 3.06 -20.32
N GLY A 68 14.25 2.24 -20.92
CA GLY A 68 15.70 2.44 -20.90
C GLY A 68 16.32 2.26 -19.52
N LEU A 69 15.77 1.37 -18.68
CA LEU A 69 16.23 1.16 -17.31
C LEU A 69 17.55 0.40 -17.28
N GLU A 70 18.48 0.84 -16.43
CA GLU A 70 19.75 0.15 -16.26
C GLU A 70 19.57 -1.13 -15.44
N ALA A 71 19.93 -2.26 -16.04
CA ALA A 71 19.87 -3.57 -15.41
C ALA A 71 20.64 -3.58 -14.08
N LYS A 72 20.02 -4.16 -13.05
CA LYS A 72 20.56 -4.20 -11.68
C LYS A 72 20.80 -2.83 -11.03
N LYS A 73 20.15 -1.78 -11.52
CA LYS A 73 20.03 -0.48 -10.81
C LYS A 73 18.59 -0.02 -10.65
N GLU A 74 17.78 -0.18 -11.67
CA GLU A 74 16.38 0.22 -11.68
C GLU A 74 15.51 -0.91 -12.24
N ALA A 75 14.29 -1.05 -11.71
CA ALA A 75 13.31 -2.01 -12.20
C ALA A 75 11.90 -1.44 -12.14
N THR A 76 11.06 -1.85 -13.08
CA THR A 76 9.63 -1.55 -13.04
C THR A 76 8.95 -2.31 -11.90
N VAL A 77 8.20 -1.57 -11.07
CA VAL A 77 7.45 -2.08 -9.92
C VAL A 77 5.99 -2.35 -10.30
N ALA A 78 5.36 -1.38 -10.96
CA ALA A 78 3.96 -1.44 -11.37
C ALA A 78 3.71 -0.49 -12.55
N LEU A 79 2.64 -0.73 -13.29
CA LEU A 79 2.09 0.24 -14.24
C LEU A 79 0.72 0.70 -13.74
N ALA A 80 0.24 1.85 -14.20
CA ALA A 80 -1.14 2.26 -14.05
C ALA A 80 -1.68 2.82 -15.36
N VAL A 81 -2.73 2.19 -15.88
CA VAL A 81 -3.42 2.66 -17.09
C VAL A 81 -4.54 3.59 -16.64
N VAL A 82 -4.47 4.85 -17.08
CA VAL A 82 -5.41 5.93 -16.72
C VAL A 82 -6.27 6.26 -17.93
N GLY A 83 -7.57 6.39 -17.73
CA GLY A 83 -8.54 6.67 -18.79
C GLY A 83 -8.93 5.43 -19.60
N THR A 84 -8.97 4.25 -18.97
CA THR A 84 -9.37 3.01 -19.64
C THR A 84 -10.84 3.07 -20.07
N ASP A 85 -11.08 2.92 -21.38
CA ASP A 85 -12.40 2.57 -21.93
C ASP A 85 -12.54 1.04 -21.89
N PRO A 86 -13.66 0.46 -21.40
CA PRO A 86 -13.93 -0.97 -21.47
C PRO A 86 -13.89 -1.57 -22.89
N HIS A 87 -13.82 -0.75 -23.94
CA HIS A 87 -13.68 -1.16 -25.33
C HIS A 87 -12.38 -0.64 -25.98
N PRO A 88 -11.24 -1.35 -25.86
CA PRO A 88 -9.99 -0.89 -26.44
C PRO A 88 -10.05 -0.89 -27.97
N LYS A 89 -9.96 0.29 -28.59
CA LYS A 89 -9.55 0.48 -29.99
C LYS A 89 -8.11 0.97 -30.04
N ALA A 90 -7.16 0.22 -29.46
CA ALA A 90 -5.76 0.53 -29.64
C ALA A 90 -5.31 0.09 -31.04
N LEU A 91 -4.90 1.05 -31.87
CA LEU A 91 -4.14 0.78 -33.08
C LEU A 91 -2.85 0.08 -32.68
N ARG A 92 -2.59 -1.11 -33.22
CA ARG A 92 -1.30 -1.78 -33.07
C ARG A 92 -0.26 -0.97 -33.83
N LEU A 93 0.59 -0.26 -33.09
CA LEU A 93 1.83 0.26 -33.64
C LEU A 93 2.80 -0.92 -33.76
N HIS A 94 3.05 -1.35 -35.00
CA HIS A 94 4.02 -2.40 -35.32
C HIS A 94 5.46 -1.88 -35.42
N GLN A 95 5.71 -0.62 -35.04
CA GLN A 95 7.02 -0.03 -35.14
C GLN A 95 7.90 -0.46 -33.95
N PRO A 96 9.15 -0.89 -34.20
CA PRO A 96 10.13 -1.05 -33.13
C PRO A 96 10.28 0.28 -32.39
N ILE A 97 10.09 0.28 -31.07
CA ILE A 97 10.35 1.45 -30.25
C ILE A 97 11.88 1.50 -30.06
N PRO A 98 12.56 2.57 -30.50
CA PRO A 98 14.00 2.68 -30.32
C PRO A 98 14.32 2.74 -28.82
N SER A 99 15.38 2.04 -28.40
CA SER A 99 15.84 2.06 -27.01
C SER A 99 16.19 3.49 -26.59
N LEU A 100 15.72 3.88 -25.40
CA LEU A 100 16.01 5.16 -24.77
C LEU A 100 17.40 5.08 -24.13
N ALA A 101 18.39 5.75 -24.72
CA ALA A 101 19.70 5.96 -24.10
C ALA A 101 19.65 7.23 -23.24
N ILE A 102 19.19 7.11 -21.99
CA ILE A 102 19.09 8.24 -21.06
C ILE A 102 20.34 8.26 -20.17
N GLU A 103 21.10 9.36 -20.22
CA GLU A 103 22.18 9.58 -19.26
C GLU A 103 21.59 9.88 -17.88
N SER A 104 21.92 9.04 -16.89
CA SER A 104 21.55 9.23 -15.49
C SER A 104 22.74 9.75 -14.69
N ASN A 105 22.52 10.77 -13.85
CA ASN A 105 23.54 11.18 -12.88
C ASN A 105 23.68 10.10 -11.79
N PRO A 106 24.92 9.76 -11.37
CA PRO A 106 25.13 8.84 -10.27
C PRO A 106 24.49 9.39 -8.98
N LEU A 107 23.82 8.53 -8.22
CA LEU A 107 23.14 8.93 -6.98
C LEU A 107 24.12 9.13 -5.82
N SER A 108 25.28 8.48 -5.87
CA SER A 108 26.34 8.51 -4.87
C SER A 108 27.69 8.29 -5.53
N SER A 109 28.77 8.70 -4.86
CA SER A 109 30.14 8.34 -5.26
C SER A 109 30.44 6.86 -5.04
N GLU A 110 29.74 6.24 -4.09
CA GLU A 110 29.87 4.82 -3.75
C GLU A 110 28.48 4.21 -3.51
N GLU A 111 28.26 3.00 -4.03
CA GLU A 111 27.06 2.20 -3.84
C GLU A 111 27.43 0.82 -3.32
N VAL A 112 26.69 0.33 -2.32
CA VAL A 112 26.83 -1.03 -1.80
C VAL A 112 25.84 -1.93 -2.53
N ASP A 113 26.35 -3.01 -3.12
CA ASP A 113 25.50 -4.01 -3.76
C ASP A 113 24.88 -4.95 -2.72
N TYR A 114 23.60 -5.25 -2.91
CA TYR A 114 22.83 -6.20 -2.11
C TYR A 114 22.23 -7.25 -3.06
N PRO A 115 23.00 -8.31 -3.40
CA PRO A 115 22.62 -9.27 -4.45
C PRO A 115 21.23 -9.87 -4.28
N ILE A 116 20.80 -10.13 -3.04
CA ILE A 116 19.50 -10.70 -2.71
C ILE A 116 18.31 -9.88 -3.23
N ILE A 117 18.45 -8.55 -3.37
CA ILE A 117 17.42 -7.69 -3.97
C ILE A 117 17.19 -8.13 -5.42
N TRP A 118 18.27 -8.25 -6.19
CA TRP A 118 18.23 -8.59 -7.60
C TRP A 118 17.92 -10.05 -7.85
N GLU A 119 18.43 -10.97 -7.02
CA GLU A 119 18.05 -12.38 -7.05
C GLU A 119 16.54 -12.54 -6.83
N THR A 120 15.97 -11.82 -5.85
CA THR A 120 14.52 -11.84 -5.59
C THR A 120 13.73 -11.20 -6.74
N ASN A 121 14.24 -10.10 -7.31
CA ASN A 121 13.63 -9.46 -8.47
C ASN A 121 13.60 -10.41 -9.67
N GLU A 122 14.74 -10.93 -10.11
CA GLU A 122 14.88 -11.85 -11.23
C GLU A 122 14.04 -13.13 -11.04
N ALA A 123 14.00 -13.69 -9.82
CA ALA A 123 13.20 -14.88 -9.50
C ALA A 123 11.68 -14.64 -9.52
N SER A 124 11.22 -13.39 -9.61
CA SER A 124 9.80 -13.01 -9.63
C SER A 124 9.35 -12.31 -10.92
N GLN A 125 10.20 -12.27 -11.95
CA GLN A 125 9.86 -11.74 -13.26
C GLN A 125 8.91 -12.66 -14.04
N LEU A 126 8.05 -12.06 -14.84
CA LEU A 126 7.30 -12.75 -15.89
C LEU A 126 8.06 -12.55 -17.20
N ARG A 127 8.27 -13.63 -17.95
CA ARG A 127 9.20 -13.67 -19.09
C ARG A 127 8.51 -13.68 -20.44
N SER A 128 7.19 -13.82 -20.46
CA SER A 128 6.42 -13.87 -21.69
C SER A 128 4.99 -13.38 -21.49
N LYS A 129 4.38 -12.98 -22.61
CA LYS A 129 2.95 -12.65 -22.64
C LYS A 129 2.08 -13.81 -22.13
N SER A 130 2.36 -15.04 -22.54
CA SER A 130 1.61 -16.22 -22.09
C SER A 130 1.71 -16.45 -20.58
N GLU A 131 2.90 -16.24 -20.01
CA GLU A 131 3.11 -16.35 -18.57
C GLU A 131 2.35 -15.26 -17.82
N THR A 132 2.35 -14.03 -18.35
CA THR A 132 1.59 -12.91 -17.82
C THR A 132 0.09 -13.18 -17.81
N GLU A 133 -0.47 -13.61 -18.95
CA GLU A 133 -1.90 -13.94 -19.08
C GLU A 133 -2.32 -15.10 -18.15
N ALA A 134 -1.43 -16.07 -17.94
CA ALA A 134 -1.65 -17.15 -16.98
C ALA A 134 -1.61 -16.65 -15.54
N TRP A 135 -0.64 -15.81 -15.19
CA TRP A 135 -0.45 -15.25 -13.85
C TRP A 135 -1.64 -14.38 -13.40
N VAL A 136 -2.11 -13.48 -14.28
CA VAL A 136 -3.28 -12.62 -14.00
C VAL A 136 -4.52 -13.44 -13.63
N LYS A 137 -4.66 -14.65 -14.17
CA LYS A 137 -5.79 -15.56 -13.92
C LYS A 137 -5.52 -16.60 -12.83
N SER A 138 -4.33 -16.63 -12.24
CA SER A 138 -3.89 -17.71 -11.35
C SER A 138 -4.32 -17.52 -9.90
N LEU A 139 -4.84 -16.35 -9.52
CA LEU A 139 -5.26 -16.09 -8.14
C LEU A 139 -6.40 -17.04 -7.70
N ARG A 140 -6.14 -17.83 -6.66
CA ARG A 140 -7.04 -18.80 -6.02
C ARG A 140 -6.86 -18.67 -4.52
N LEU A 141 -7.57 -17.73 -3.91
CA LEU A 141 -7.57 -17.56 -2.47
C LEU A 141 -8.43 -18.66 -1.84
N SER A 142 -7.87 -19.35 -0.84
CA SER A 142 -8.67 -20.26 -0.03
C SER A 142 -9.65 -19.43 0.79
N LYS A 143 -10.96 -19.63 0.58
CA LYS A 143 -12.01 -19.15 1.50
C LYS A 143 -11.94 -19.96 2.80
N GLY A 144 -10.88 -19.76 3.57
CA GLY A 144 -10.80 -20.30 4.92
C GLY A 144 -11.86 -19.62 5.78
N THR A 145 -12.49 -20.37 6.68
CA THR A 145 -13.35 -19.78 7.72
C THR A 145 -12.47 -18.91 8.60
N ILE A 146 -12.67 -17.59 8.55
CA ILE A 146 -12.04 -16.68 9.49
C ILE A 146 -12.69 -16.95 10.86
N PRO A 147 -11.93 -17.36 11.88
CA PRO A 147 -12.49 -17.61 13.20
C PRO A 147 -13.07 -16.30 13.75
N THR A 148 -14.38 -16.28 14.00
CA THR A 148 -14.99 -15.12 14.64
C THR A 148 -14.58 -15.05 16.10
N THR A 149 -14.29 -13.84 16.58
CA THR A 149 -14.00 -13.60 18.00
C THR A 149 -15.00 -12.63 18.62
N SER A 150 -14.99 -12.54 19.95
CA SER A 150 -15.91 -11.69 20.70
C SER A 150 -15.18 -11.02 21.86
N PRO A 151 -15.59 -9.80 22.24
CA PRO A 151 -16.68 -9.00 21.66
C PRO A 151 -16.36 -8.46 20.25
N ALA A 152 -17.41 -8.36 19.43
CA ALA A 152 -17.36 -7.75 18.10
C ALA A 152 -18.03 -6.37 18.11
N PHE A 153 -17.42 -5.40 17.44
CA PHE A 153 -17.88 -4.02 17.39
C PHE A 153 -18.17 -3.65 15.92
N PRO A 154 -19.45 -3.64 15.50
CA PRO A 154 -19.83 -3.26 14.14
C PRO A 154 -19.38 -1.83 13.82
N LEU A 155 -18.81 -1.63 12.62
CA LEU A 155 -18.37 -0.31 12.20
C LEU A 155 -19.57 0.64 12.05
N ARG A 156 -19.34 1.92 12.36
CA ARG A 156 -20.34 2.98 12.21
C ARG A 156 -20.47 3.36 10.73
N ALA A 157 -21.67 3.77 10.33
CA ALA A 157 -21.91 4.28 8.99
C ALA A 157 -21.14 5.58 8.78
N TRP A 158 -20.63 5.78 7.57
CA TRP A 158 -19.95 7.00 7.20
C TRP A 158 -20.96 8.12 6.93
N GLU A 159 -20.74 9.30 7.53
CA GLU A 159 -21.43 10.54 7.17
C GLU A 159 -20.56 11.32 6.17
N GLU A 160 -20.95 11.32 4.88
CA GLU A 160 -20.18 11.89 3.76
C GLU A 160 -19.92 13.40 3.88
N ASP A 161 -20.82 14.15 4.53
CA ASP A 161 -20.94 15.61 4.43
C ASP A 161 -19.82 16.45 5.09
N LEU A 162 -18.83 15.83 5.73
CA LEU A 162 -17.83 16.54 6.55
C LEU A 162 -16.37 16.38 6.09
N SER A 163 -16.11 15.67 4.99
CA SER A 163 -14.74 15.45 4.52
C SER A 163 -14.21 16.65 3.70
N PRO A 164 -12.98 17.13 3.94
CA PRO A 164 -12.36 18.13 3.08
C PRO A 164 -12.21 17.63 1.64
N PRO A 165 -12.15 18.54 0.65
CA PRO A 165 -11.78 18.20 -0.72
C PRO A 165 -10.50 17.37 -0.81
N LEU A 166 -10.43 16.43 -1.76
CA LEU A 166 -9.30 15.49 -1.87
C LEU A 166 -7.96 16.19 -2.08
N ASP A 167 -7.92 17.27 -2.86
CA ASP A 167 -6.71 18.06 -3.09
C ASP A 167 -6.19 18.70 -1.80
N GLU A 168 -7.08 19.22 -0.95
CA GLU A 168 -6.71 19.69 0.39
C GLU A 168 -6.13 18.56 1.24
N VAL A 169 -6.77 17.39 1.25
CA VAL A 169 -6.29 16.19 1.97
C VAL A 169 -4.89 15.80 1.48
N ILE A 170 -4.67 15.73 0.17
CA ILE A 170 -3.37 15.38 -0.42
C ILE A 170 -2.30 16.39 -0.01
N LEU A 171 -2.62 17.69 0.00
CA LEU A 171 -1.65 18.74 0.34
C LEU A 171 -1.27 18.72 1.82
N ILE A 172 -2.19 18.39 2.74
CA ILE A 172 -1.86 18.30 4.17
C ILE A 172 -1.26 16.95 4.58
N ARG A 173 -1.47 15.90 3.77
CA ARG A 173 -1.03 14.54 4.07
C ARG A 173 0.49 14.44 4.10
N GLY A 174 1.01 14.06 5.26
CA GLY A 174 2.40 13.64 5.46
C GLY A 174 2.52 12.57 6.54
N SER A 175 3.74 12.12 6.84
CA SER A 175 3.96 11.25 8.00
C SER A 175 3.98 12.07 9.28
N ALA A 176 3.03 11.80 10.17
CA ALA A 176 2.97 12.40 11.49
C ALA A 176 4.22 12.04 12.30
N ARG A 177 4.95 13.03 12.80
CA ARG A 177 6.20 12.81 13.56
C ARG A 177 6.00 12.71 15.07
N LYS A 178 4.81 13.07 15.56
CA LYS A 178 4.44 13.07 16.98
C LYS A 178 2.92 13.06 17.12
N PHE A 179 2.39 12.18 17.96
CA PHE A 179 0.97 12.14 18.32
C PHE A 179 0.74 12.76 19.71
N ALA A 180 -0.42 13.38 19.91
CA ALA A 180 -0.79 14.09 21.14
C ALA A 180 -1.17 13.15 22.31
N ARG A 181 -1.28 11.84 22.04
CA ARG A 181 -1.87 10.84 22.94
C ARG A 181 -3.33 11.15 23.32
N GLU A 182 -4.07 11.71 22.38
CA GLU A 182 -5.51 11.93 22.51
C GLU A 182 -6.30 10.79 21.86
N PRO A 183 -7.47 10.46 22.40
CA PRO A 183 -8.32 9.44 21.81
C PRO A 183 -8.90 9.91 20.48
N ILE A 184 -9.09 8.98 19.54
CA ILE A 184 -9.93 9.21 18.36
C ILE A 184 -11.32 8.60 18.60
N SER A 185 -12.36 9.10 17.93
CA SER A 185 -13.68 8.45 17.98
C SER A 185 -13.68 7.13 17.21
N PHE A 186 -14.54 6.20 17.62
CA PHE A 186 -14.74 4.96 16.87
C PHE A 186 -15.33 5.21 15.47
N ASP A 187 -16.04 6.31 15.25
CA ASP A 187 -16.55 6.74 13.94
C ASP A 187 -15.41 7.07 12.97
N ARG A 188 -14.37 7.77 13.45
CA ARG A 188 -13.15 8.04 12.65
C ARG A 188 -12.43 6.74 12.30
N LEU A 189 -12.27 5.82 13.26
CA LEU A 189 -11.68 4.50 12.99
C LEU A 189 -12.53 3.70 11.99
N SER A 190 -13.85 3.72 12.14
CA SER A 190 -14.80 3.04 11.24
C SER A 190 -14.66 3.54 9.81
N THR A 191 -14.60 4.86 9.64
CA THR A 191 -14.39 5.50 8.33
C THR A 191 -13.08 5.03 7.70
N ILE A 192 -11.96 5.11 8.44
CA ILE A 192 -10.64 4.70 7.95
C ILE A 192 -10.63 3.22 7.51
N LEU A 193 -11.21 2.32 8.30
CA LEU A 193 -11.30 0.90 7.96
C LEU A 193 -12.14 0.66 6.71
N GLN A 194 -13.34 1.23 6.65
CA GLN A 194 -14.25 1.08 5.50
C GLN A 194 -13.60 1.59 4.22
N THR A 195 -13.09 2.82 4.23
CA THR A 195 -12.45 3.43 3.05
C THR A 195 -11.20 2.67 2.63
N SER A 196 -10.39 2.21 3.58
CA SER A 196 -9.14 1.51 3.28
C SER A 196 -9.34 0.08 2.81
N ALA A 197 -10.47 -0.55 3.16
CA ALA A 197 -10.83 -1.90 2.73
C ALA A 197 -11.57 -1.94 1.37
N THR A 198 -12.04 -0.80 0.84
CA THR A 198 -12.67 -0.72 -0.50
C THR A 198 -11.81 -1.32 -1.61
N LYS A 199 -12.44 -1.83 -2.68
CA LYS A 199 -11.73 -2.48 -3.79
C LYS A 199 -10.54 -1.68 -4.33
N ILE A 200 -9.53 -2.39 -4.83
CA ILE A 200 -8.38 -1.80 -5.54
C ILE A 200 -8.41 -2.40 -6.95
N PRO A 201 -8.47 -1.57 -8.01
CA PRO A 201 -8.47 -2.06 -9.39
C PRO A 201 -7.06 -2.54 -9.76
N LEU A 202 -6.79 -3.81 -9.51
CA LEU A 202 -5.57 -4.52 -9.90
C LEU A 202 -5.92 -5.56 -10.95
N ASP A 203 -5.12 -5.66 -12.00
CA ASP A 203 -5.33 -6.57 -13.14
C ASP A 203 -5.56 -8.04 -12.75
N PHE A 204 -4.89 -8.53 -11.70
CA PHE A 204 -4.98 -9.90 -11.24
C PHE A 204 -5.95 -10.15 -10.07
N LEU A 205 -6.46 -9.08 -9.42
CA LEU A 205 -7.25 -9.18 -8.19
C LEU A 205 -8.75 -8.99 -8.52
N PRO A 206 -9.61 -10.00 -8.34
CA PRO A 206 -11.04 -9.83 -8.49
C PRO A 206 -11.63 -8.78 -7.54
N ASP A 207 -12.66 -8.07 -7.98
CA ASP A 207 -13.30 -6.96 -7.27
C ASP A 207 -13.75 -7.28 -5.82
N ASN A 208 -14.04 -8.55 -5.54
CA ASN A 208 -14.54 -9.04 -4.26
C ASN A 208 -13.47 -9.75 -3.39
N GLU A 209 -12.20 -9.66 -3.77
CA GLU A 209 -11.08 -10.34 -3.11
C GLU A 209 -10.02 -9.33 -2.64
N THR A 210 -9.17 -9.75 -1.70
CA THR A 210 -8.02 -9.00 -1.19
C THR A 210 -6.95 -9.96 -0.69
N LEU A 211 -5.67 -9.61 -0.85
CA LEU A 211 -4.58 -10.36 -0.24
C LEU A 211 -4.34 -9.95 1.22
N ILE A 212 -4.91 -8.83 1.67
CA ILE A 212 -4.50 -8.11 2.89
C ILE A 212 -5.60 -8.10 3.93
N ASP A 213 -5.27 -8.67 5.08
CA ASP A 213 -6.05 -8.57 6.31
C ASP A 213 -5.60 -7.40 7.17
N PHE A 214 -6.55 -6.83 7.92
CA PHE A 214 -6.32 -5.73 8.83
C PHE A 214 -6.34 -6.25 10.27
N TYR A 215 -5.16 -6.30 10.88
CA TYR A 215 -5.02 -6.42 12.32
C TYR A 215 -4.74 -5.03 12.88
N LEU A 216 -5.18 -4.74 14.10
CA LEU A 216 -4.87 -3.47 14.74
C LEU A 216 -4.68 -3.61 16.24
N ILE A 217 -3.89 -2.70 16.81
CA ILE A 217 -3.86 -2.42 18.24
C ILE A 217 -4.56 -1.06 18.44
N ALA A 218 -5.70 -1.07 19.12
CA ALA A 218 -6.36 0.14 19.58
C ALA A 218 -5.77 0.51 20.95
N ASN A 219 -4.93 1.54 20.97
CA ASN A 219 -4.32 2.04 22.19
C ASN A 219 -5.29 2.98 22.95
N ASP A 220 -6.03 3.82 22.22
CA ASP A 220 -6.97 4.79 22.80
C ASP A 220 -8.02 5.25 21.76
N VAL A 221 -9.19 4.62 21.80
CA VAL A 221 -10.31 4.87 20.87
C VAL A 221 -11.61 4.97 21.69
N GLN A 222 -12.34 6.07 21.56
CA GLN A 222 -13.58 6.28 22.30
C GLN A 222 -14.62 5.24 21.87
N GLY A 223 -15.20 4.52 22.83
CA GLY A 223 -16.19 3.46 22.55
C GLY A 223 -15.60 2.10 22.18
N LEU A 224 -14.27 1.95 22.18
CA LEU A 224 -13.59 0.68 21.95
C LEU A 224 -12.56 0.42 23.07
N PRO A 225 -12.64 -0.71 23.81
CA PRO A 225 -11.66 -1.01 24.85
C PRO A 225 -10.22 -1.07 24.31
N PRO A 226 -9.19 -0.68 25.09
CA PRO A 226 -7.81 -0.89 24.68
C PRO A 226 -7.50 -2.37 24.45
N GLY A 227 -6.96 -2.70 23.29
CA GLY A 227 -6.84 -4.10 22.88
C GLY A 227 -6.26 -4.30 21.49
N SER A 228 -6.09 -5.56 21.12
CA SER A 228 -5.83 -5.97 19.75
C SER A 228 -7.09 -6.52 19.10
N TYR A 229 -7.23 -6.27 17.80
CA TYR A 229 -8.43 -6.57 17.04
C TYR A 229 -8.09 -7.10 15.64
N PHE A 230 -9.03 -7.83 15.08
CA PHE A 230 -9.09 -8.19 13.67
C PHE A 230 -10.30 -7.51 13.03
N TYR A 231 -10.14 -6.90 11.85
CA TYR A 231 -11.27 -6.37 11.10
C TYR A 231 -11.84 -7.44 10.17
N ASN A 232 -13.06 -7.89 10.47
CA ASN A 232 -13.78 -8.86 9.67
C ASN A 232 -14.66 -8.15 8.65
N VAL A 233 -14.24 -8.19 7.38
CA VAL A 233 -14.95 -7.56 6.26
C VAL A 233 -16.35 -8.15 6.04
N ASN A 234 -16.57 -9.43 6.35
CA ASN A 234 -17.86 -10.10 6.12
C ASN A 234 -18.93 -9.63 7.10
N THR A 235 -18.54 -9.36 8.35
CA THR A 235 -19.44 -8.84 9.39
C THR A 235 -19.37 -7.32 9.52
N ASN A 236 -18.48 -6.67 8.76
CA ASN A 236 -18.15 -5.25 8.83
C ASN A 236 -17.93 -4.79 10.29
N SER A 237 -17.07 -5.52 11.02
CA SER A 237 -16.85 -5.29 12.46
C SER A 237 -15.38 -5.48 12.84
N VAL A 238 -14.95 -4.82 13.92
CA VAL A 238 -13.67 -5.14 14.57
C VAL A 238 -13.93 -6.11 15.72
N GLU A 239 -13.26 -7.26 15.69
CA GLU A 239 -13.43 -8.35 16.63
C GLU A 239 -12.23 -8.40 17.59
N GLN A 240 -12.49 -8.36 18.90
CA GLN A 240 -11.43 -8.28 19.89
C GLN A 240 -10.68 -9.62 19.98
N LEU A 241 -9.35 -9.55 19.95
CA LEU A 241 -8.47 -10.70 20.09
C LEU A 241 -7.85 -10.76 21.50
N LYS A 242 -7.33 -9.63 22.00
CA LYS A 242 -6.73 -9.53 23.33
C LYS A 242 -7.06 -8.19 23.96
N VAL A 243 -7.34 -8.18 25.27
CA VAL A 243 -7.41 -6.96 26.08
C VAL A 243 -5.99 -6.54 26.43
N LEU A 244 -5.67 -5.25 26.29
CA LEU A 244 -4.37 -4.70 26.65
C LEU A 244 -4.51 -3.67 27.77
N LYS A 245 -3.51 -3.61 28.65
CA LYS A 245 -3.49 -2.67 29.80
C LYS A 245 -2.64 -1.43 29.56
N ASN A 246 -1.80 -1.43 28.53
CA ASN A 246 -0.89 -0.34 28.23
C ASN A 246 -0.66 -0.19 26.72
N ARG A 247 -0.01 0.91 26.33
CA ARG A 247 0.28 1.27 24.93
C ARG A 247 1.67 0.82 24.47
N SER A 248 2.47 0.18 25.33
CA SER A 248 3.88 -0.10 25.00
C SER A 248 4.03 -1.18 23.92
N MET A 249 3.05 -2.06 23.79
CA MET A 249 3.11 -3.18 22.84
C MET A 249 3.20 -2.72 21.38
N SER A 250 2.40 -1.73 20.99
CA SER A 250 2.41 -1.20 19.62
C SER A 250 3.76 -0.54 19.27
N GLY A 251 4.37 0.17 20.22
CA GLY A 251 5.73 0.70 20.08
C GLY A 251 6.80 -0.38 20.00
N TYR A 252 6.74 -1.39 20.88
CA TYR A 252 7.66 -2.52 20.87
C TYR A 252 7.65 -3.23 19.51
N LEU A 253 6.47 -3.63 19.03
CA LEU A 253 6.32 -4.32 17.74
C LEU A 253 6.87 -3.48 16.58
N CYS A 254 6.74 -2.16 16.64
CA CYS A 254 7.29 -1.22 15.65
C CYS A 254 8.76 -0.85 15.95
N LEU A 255 9.61 -1.82 16.30
CA LEU A 255 11.04 -1.62 16.60
C LEU A 255 11.33 -0.69 17.79
N GLY A 256 10.49 -0.72 18.83
CA GLY A 256 10.65 0.13 20.01
C GLY A 256 10.36 1.62 19.77
N GLN A 257 9.73 1.99 18.65
CA GLN A 257 9.44 3.38 18.32
C GLN A 257 8.26 3.91 19.15
N GLN A 258 8.55 4.86 20.05
CA GLN A 258 7.56 5.51 20.91
C GLN A 258 6.39 6.14 20.13
N LEU A 259 6.62 6.58 18.90
CA LEU A 259 5.58 7.12 18.01
C LEU A 259 4.34 6.20 17.92
N PHE A 260 4.55 4.88 17.86
CA PHE A 260 3.46 3.90 17.71
C PHE A 260 2.79 3.55 19.05
N SER A 261 3.50 3.72 20.17
CA SER A 261 2.88 3.74 21.50
C SER A 261 2.07 5.01 21.75
N ASP A 262 2.43 6.12 21.08
CA ASP A 262 1.73 7.39 21.21
C ASP A 262 0.48 7.48 20.30
N ALA A 263 0.46 6.72 19.20
CA ALA A 263 -0.67 6.59 18.28
C ALA A 263 -1.94 6.07 18.98
N SER A 264 -3.11 6.52 18.53
CA SER A 264 -4.42 6.07 19.03
C SER A 264 -4.73 4.65 18.56
N VAL A 265 -4.34 4.31 17.33
CA VAL A 265 -4.45 2.98 16.72
C VAL A 265 -3.19 2.67 15.91
N VAL A 266 -2.76 1.42 15.88
CA VAL A 266 -1.72 0.95 14.95
C VAL A 266 -2.24 -0.24 14.16
N PHE A 267 -2.32 -0.08 12.84
CA PHE A 267 -2.66 -1.11 11.89
C PHE A 267 -1.43 -1.96 11.56
N PHE A 268 -1.62 -3.27 11.49
CA PHE A 268 -0.70 -4.25 10.95
C PHE A 268 -1.41 -4.94 9.78
N LEU A 269 -0.99 -4.59 8.57
CA LEU A 269 -1.53 -5.18 7.35
C LEU A 269 -0.79 -6.49 7.11
N MET A 270 -1.52 -7.60 7.10
CA MET A 270 -0.95 -8.94 7.08
C MET A 270 -1.54 -9.78 5.95
N THR A 271 -0.82 -10.78 5.48
CA THR A 271 -1.30 -11.71 4.45
C THR A 271 -0.96 -13.15 4.79
N ASN A 272 -1.70 -14.13 4.26
CA ASN A 272 -1.23 -15.51 4.25
C ASN A 272 -0.24 -15.69 3.08
N LEU A 273 1.02 -15.36 3.33
CA LEU A 273 2.03 -15.28 2.27
C LEU A 273 2.22 -16.64 1.58
N ASN A 274 2.18 -17.75 2.33
CA ASN A 274 2.27 -19.09 1.75
C ASN A 274 1.15 -19.37 0.75
N SER A 275 -0.09 -18.96 1.07
CA SER A 275 -1.22 -19.09 0.14
C SER A 275 -1.05 -18.19 -1.09
N VAL A 276 -0.56 -16.96 -0.91
CA VAL A 276 -0.30 -16.03 -2.02
C VAL A 276 0.78 -16.60 -2.95
N LEU A 277 1.91 -17.05 -2.41
CA LEU A 277 3.01 -17.63 -3.20
C LEU A 277 2.59 -18.92 -3.92
N LYS A 278 1.77 -19.76 -3.29
CA LYS A 278 1.22 -20.96 -3.95
C LYS A 278 0.37 -20.63 -5.18
N SER A 279 -0.28 -19.47 -5.17
CA SER A 279 -1.21 -19.07 -6.23
C SER A 279 -0.57 -18.19 -7.31
N LEU A 280 0.28 -17.24 -6.91
CA LEU A 280 0.88 -16.22 -7.78
C LEU A 280 2.39 -16.43 -8.00
N GLY A 281 2.94 -17.56 -7.53
CA GLY A 281 4.38 -17.82 -7.57
C GLY A 281 5.18 -16.77 -6.79
N ASN A 282 6.46 -16.62 -7.11
CA ASN A 282 7.35 -15.65 -6.46
C ASN A 282 6.89 -14.20 -6.64
N ARG A 283 6.24 -13.88 -7.78
CA ARG A 283 5.64 -12.56 -8.01
C ARG A 283 4.49 -12.23 -7.04
N GLY A 284 3.91 -13.26 -6.42
CA GLY A 284 2.96 -13.10 -5.31
C GLY A 284 3.51 -12.27 -4.15
N TYR A 285 4.83 -12.32 -3.88
CA TYR A 285 5.44 -11.47 -2.87
C TYR A 285 5.36 -9.99 -3.24
N ARG A 286 5.64 -9.64 -4.52
CA ARG A 286 5.49 -8.28 -5.05
C ARG A 286 4.04 -7.80 -4.91
N ALA A 287 3.09 -8.65 -5.33
CA ALA A 287 1.66 -8.37 -5.27
C ALA A 287 1.17 -8.09 -3.84
N ALA A 288 1.55 -8.93 -2.87
CA ALA A 288 1.17 -8.73 -1.47
C ALA A 288 1.76 -7.42 -0.89
N GLN A 289 3.05 -7.15 -1.12
CA GLN A 289 3.68 -5.92 -0.61
C GLN A 289 3.08 -4.68 -1.27
N PHE A 290 2.76 -4.76 -2.57
CA PHE A 290 2.18 -3.65 -3.32
C PHE A 290 0.75 -3.35 -2.86
N GLU A 291 -0.12 -4.36 -2.74
CA GLU A 291 -1.47 -4.16 -2.22
C GLU A 291 -1.41 -3.57 -0.80
N ALA A 292 -0.54 -4.09 0.06
CA ALA A 292 -0.34 -3.55 1.41
C ALA A 292 0.09 -2.06 1.38
N GLY A 293 0.96 -1.67 0.44
CA GLY A 293 1.33 -0.27 0.19
C GLY A 293 0.13 0.59 -0.23
N VAL A 294 -0.71 0.11 -1.15
CA VAL A 294 -1.93 0.82 -1.58
C VAL A 294 -2.91 0.99 -0.41
N ARG A 295 -3.12 -0.08 0.37
CA ARG A 295 -3.95 -0.05 1.59
C ARG A 295 -3.41 0.93 2.61
N ALA A 296 -2.10 0.97 2.83
CA ALA A 296 -1.46 1.96 3.69
C ALA A 296 -1.67 3.39 3.17
N GLY A 297 -1.55 3.62 1.85
CA GLY A 297 -1.86 4.90 1.23
C GLY A 297 -3.31 5.34 1.45
N LYS A 298 -4.27 4.41 1.35
CA LYS A 298 -5.69 4.66 1.69
C LYS A 298 -5.90 4.97 3.19
N ILE A 299 -5.17 4.32 4.09
CA ILE A 299 -5.20 4.65 5.54
C ILE A 299 -4.68 6.08 5.75
N TYR A 300 -3.60 6.46 5.07
CA TYR A 300 -3.08 7.83 5.13
C TYR A 300 -4.13 8.85 4.66
N LEU A 301 -4.67 8.67 3.45
CA LEU A 301 -5.65 9.61 2.90
C LEU A 301 -6.89 9.73 3.78
N SER A 302 -7.45 8.60 4.20
CA SER A 302 -8.66 8.59 5.05
C SER A 302 -8.40 9.17 6.44
N SER A 303 -7.23 8.96 7.03
CA SER A 303 -6.84 9.58 8.31
C SER A 303 -6.86 11.10 8.21
N TYR A 304 -6.25 11.66 7.16
CA TYR A 304 -6.22 13.11 6.96
C TYR A 304 -7.59 13.68 6.56
N ALA A 305 -8.41 12.92 5.81
CA ALA A 305 -9.78 13.30 5.49
C ALA A 305 -10.66 13.43 6.75
N VAL A 306 -10.44 12.60 7.77
CA VAL A 306 -11.15 12.71 9.06
C VAL A 306 -10.42 13.58 10.09
N GLY A 307 -9.42 14.36 9.67
CA GLY A 307 -8.74 15.36 10.48
C GLY A 307 -7.72 14.82 11.48
N ILE A 308 -7.14 13.64 11.24
CA ILE A 308 -6.07 13.05 12.07
C ILE A 308 -4.85 12.67 11.23
N GLY A 309 -3.74 12.31 11.87
CA GLY A 309 -2.49 11.98 11.19
C GLY A 309 -2.21 10.49 11.12
N ALA A 310 -1.33 10.13 10.20
CA ALA A 310 -0.83 8.77 10.04
C ALA A 310 0.70 8.73 9.90
N SER A 311 1.34 7.63 10.28
CA SER A 311 2.76 7.37 10.03
C SER A 311 2.98 5.88 9.74
N GLY A 312 3.81 5.56 8.76
CA GLY A 312 4.18 4.20 8.40
C GLY A 312 5.35 3.69 9.23
N SER A 313 5.44 2.38 9.42
CA SER A 313 6.55 1.73 10.12
C SER A 313 6.95 0.41 9.49
N THR A 314 8.18 0.01 9.82
CA THR A 314 8.60 -1.38 9.87
C THR A 314 8.41 -1.95 11.30
N PHE A 315 8.68 -3.24 11.49
CA PHE A 315 8.33 -3.99 12.69
C PHE A 315 9.21 -5.23 12.88
N PHE A 316 9.12 -5.85 14.05
CA PHE A 316 9.65 -7.20 14.29
C PHE A 316 8.68 -8.23 13.71
N ASP A 317 8.98 -8.77 12.52
CA ASP A 317 8.08 -9.65 11.75
C ASP A 317 7.46 -10.79 12.59
N ASP A 318 8.30 -11.61 13.23
CA ASP A 318 7.84 -12.77 13.99
C ASP A 318 7.06 -12.37 15.24
N ALA A 319 7.49 -11.31 15.94
CA ALA A 319 6.82 -10.82 17.13
C ALA A 319 5.41 -10.29 16.82
N VAL A 320 5.19 -9.69 15.65
CA VAL A 320 3.85 -9.28 15.22
C VAL A 320 2.96 -10.50 15.01
N THR A 321 3.44 -11.52 14.27
CA THR A 321 2.66 -12.75 14.04
C THR A 321 2.36 -13.48 15.35
N GLU A 322 3.36 -13.62 16.24
CA GLU A 322 3.19 -14.22 17.56
C GLU A 322 2.18 -13.43 18.41
N PHE A 323 2.24 -12.10 18.38
CA PHE A 323 1.33 -11.25 19.13
C PHE A 323 -0.14 -11.45 18.71
N PHE A 324 -0.43 -11.67 17.43
CA PHE A 324 -1.79 -11.92 16.94
C PHE A 324 -2.17 -13.42 16.87
N THR A 325 -1.27 -14.33 17.26
CA THR A 325 -1.55 -15.77 17.38
C THR A 325 -2.55 -16.04 18.53
N PRO A 326 -3.49 -16.98 18.36
CA PRO A 326 -3.60 -17.97 17.27
C PRO A 326 -4.24 -17.47 15.97
N HIS A 327 -4.92 -16.32 15.98
CA HIS A 327 -5.67 -15.84 14.81
C HIS A 327 -4.76 -15.58 13.59
N ALA A 328 -3.55 -15.09 13.82
CA ALA A 328 -2.58 -14.77 12.77
C ALA A 328 -1.54 -15.88 12.49
N ILE A 329 -1.71 -17.11 12.98
CA ILE A 329 -0.65 -18.15 12.95
C ILE A 329 -0.07 -18.44 11.55
N ALA A 330 -0.86 -18.29 10.50
CA ALA A 330 -0.45 -18.49 9.11
C ALA A 330 -0.21 -17.17 8.35
N LYS A 331 -0.11 -16.04 9.07
CA LYS A 331 -0.01 -14.70 8.48
C LYS A 331 1.41 -14.16 8.62
N SER A 332 1.79 -13.34 7.65
CA SER A 332 3.03 -12.57 7.62
C SER A 332 2.69 -11.08 7.55
N PRO A 333 3.31 -10.23 8.37
CA PRO A 333 3.08 -8.79 8.33
C PRO A 333 3.77 -8.15 7.11
N MET A 334 3.02 -7.31 6.40
CA MET A 334 3.48 -6.60 5.20
C MET A 334 3.89 -5.17 5.54
N ILE A 335 3.00 -4.35 6.13
CA ILE A 335 3.30 -2.96 6.51
C ILE A 335 2.53 -2.58 7.79
N ALA A 336 3.08 -1.69 8.62
CA ALA A 336 2.37 -1.12 9.76
C ALA A 336 2.10 0.37 9.58
N VAL A 337 0.96 0.86 10.07
CA VAL A 337 0.56 2.27 10.01
C VAL A 337 -0.02 2.70 11.36
N GLY A 338 0.61 3.64 12.04
CA GLY A 338 0.09 4.30 13.23
C GLY A 338 -0.79 5.48 12.86
N VAL A 339 -1.93 5.63 13.54
CA VAL A 339 -2.91 6.69 13.33
C VAL A 339 -3.27 7.34 14.67
N GLY A 340 -3.41 8.66 14.69
CA GLY A 340 -3.81 9.40 15.88
C GLY A 340 -3.82 10.90 15.68
N VAL A 341 -4.21 11.63 16.73
CA VAL A 341 -4.23 13.10 16.71
C VAL A 341 -2.78 13.63 16.67
N PRO A 342 -2.37 14.38 15.64
CA PRO A 342 -1.02 14.97 15.60
C PRO A 342 -0.83 15.97 16.74
N ALA A 343 0.34 15.98 17.38
CA ALA A 343 0.67 16.95 18.43
C ALA A 343 1.01 18.35 17.89
N TYR A 344 0.74 18.60 16.61
CA TYR A 344 1.08 19.83 15.89
C TYR A 344 0.16 20.00 14.69
N LYS A 345 0.03 21.24 14.21
CA LYS A 345 -0.65 21.51 12.93
C LYS A 345 0.33 21.25 11.78
N ALA A 346 -0.01 20.32 10.90
CA ALA A 346 0.78 20.05 9.70
C ALA A 346 0.84 21.31 8.81
N ARG A 347 2.01 21.57 8.21
CA ARG A 347 2.12 22.58 7.16
C ARG A 347 1.56 21.99 5.88
N SER A 348 0.62 22.69 5.26
CA SER A 348 0.12 22.29 3.95
C SER A 348 1.24 22.34 2.91
N GLY A 349 1.26 21.36 2.02
CA GLY A 349 2.04 21.37 0.80
C GLY A 349 1.61 22.51 -0.12
N LYS A 350 2.32 22.62 -1.25
CA LYS A 350 2.02 23.63 -2.27
C LYS A 350 1.80 22.94 -3.60
N VAL A 351 0.78 23.38 -4.33
CA VAL A 351 0.67 23.09 -5.76
C VAL A 351 1.78 23.89 -6.44
N LEU A 352 2.71 23.19 -7.10
CA LEU A 352 3.75 23.85 -7.89
C LEU A 352 3.11 24.40 -9.17
N PRO A 353 3.55 25.58 -9.65
CA PRO A 353 3.09 26.10 -10.93
C PRO A 353 3.41 25.09 -12.03
N GLN A 354 2.49 24.92 -12.99
CA GLN A 354 2.76 24.10 -14.16
C GLN A 354 4.00 24.66 -14.86
N MET A 355 5.06 23.85 -14.98
CA MET A 355 6.18 24.20 -15.83
C MET A 355 5.68 24.13 -17.27
N THR A 356 5.22 25.26 -17.81
CA THR A 356 5.11 25.42 -19.25
C THR A 356 6.53 25.41 -19.81
N THR A 357 6.96 24.29 -20.38
CA THR A 357 8.15 24.26 -21.23
C THR A 357 7.93 25.31 -22.31
N MET A 358 8.75 26.37 -22.31
CA MET A 358 8.75 27.31 -23.43
C MET A 358 9.06 26.50 -24.68
N SER A 359 8.11 26.50 -25.60
CA SER A 359 8.16 25.82 -26.90
C SER A 359 9.32 26.30 -27.76
#